data_AF-A0AAD8VZA0-F1
#
_entry.id   AF-A0AAD8VZA0-F1
#
_cell.length_a   1.000
_cell.length_b   1.000
_cell.length_c   1.000
_cell.angle_alpha   90.00
_cell.angle_beta   90.00
_cell.angle_gamma   90.00
#
_symmetry.space_group_name_H-M   'P 1'
#
loop_
_entity.id
_entity.type
_entity.pdbx_description
1 polymer ?
#
loop_
_entity_poly.entity_id
_entity_poly.type
_entity_poly.pdbx_seq_one_letter_code
_entity_poly.pdbx_strand_id
1 'polypeptide(L)'
;MRSRKPYRIELVGVVCDAYLAVVRGIRRAVITERAVRVKSQLQSHKRFATAFHGYCGVVDNARLYSTNSMGGRRIGQQEVGARRGCRSSPWRSSQTGSLRLPAR
;
A
#
# COMPACT_ATOMS: atom_id res chain seq x y z
N MET A 1 17.80 19.81 -26.39
CA MET A 1 18.25 19.60 -24.99
C MET A 1 17.10 18.98 -24.20
N ARG A 2 17.27 17.79 -23.60
CA ARG A 2 16.24 17.20 -22.73
C ARG A 2 16.27 17.95 -21.39
N SER A 3 15.23 18.71 -21.08
CA SER A 3 15.07 19.34 -19.77
C SER A 3 14.98 18.25 -18.71
N ARG A 4 16.06 18.06 -17.95
CA ARG A 4 16.02 17.21 -16.75
C ARG A 4 15.12 17.92 -15.74
N LYS A 5 14.05 17.25 -15.33
CA LYS A 5 13.25 17.70 -14.18
C LYS A 5 14.20 17.83 -12.97
N PRO A 6 14.17 18.96 -12.23
CA PRO A 6 15.10 19.21 -11.13
C PRO A 6 14.92 18.25 -9.96
N TYR A 7 13.75 17.61 -9.84
CA TYR A 7 13.43 16.64 -8.79
C TYR A 7 12.81 15.38 -9.38
N ARG A 8 13.13 14.24 -8.76
CA ARG A 8 12.47 12.96 -8.96
C ARG A 8 11.51 12.74 -7.80
N ILE A 9 10.22 12.64 -8.08
CA ILE A 9 9.19 12.49 -7.05
C ILE A 9 8.86 11.01 -6.90
N GLU A 10 9.16 10.44 -5.74
CA GLU A 10 8.80 9.07 -5.39
C GLU A 10 7.69 9.06 -4.33
N LEU A 11 6.58 8.38 -4.63
CA LEU A 11 5.48 8.18 -3.71
C LEU A 11 5.63 6.82 -3.02
N VAL A 12 5.61 6.81 -1.69
CA VAL A 12 5.60 5.58 -0.90
C VAL A 12 4.36 5.58 -0.01
N GLY A 13 3.43 4.67 -0.30
CA GLY A 13 2.23 4.46 0.49
C GLY A 13 2.33 3.19 1.34
N VAL A 14 1.68 3.19 2.51
CA VAL A 14 1.47 1.99 3.33
C VAL A 14 -0.02 1.81 3.57
N VAL A 15 -0.53 0.62 3.29
CA VAL A 15 -1.94 0.25 3.45
C VAL A 15 -2.06 -0.91 4.42
N CYS A 16 -3.15 -0.91 5.16
CA CYS A 16 -3.61 -2.01 5.99
C CYS A 16 -5.09 -2.25 5.72
N ASP A 17 -5.63 -3.41 6.10
CA ASP A 17 -7.06 -3.64 6.17
C ASP A 17 -7.70 -2.67 7.19
N ALA A 18 -8.92 -2.22 6.91
CA ALA A 18 -9.73 -1.40 7.82
C ALA A 18 -9.89 -2.04 9.20
N TYR A 19 -10.08 -3.37 9.27
CA TYR A 19 -10.17 -4.08 10.54
C TYR A 19 -8.87 -3.98 11.34
N LEU A 20 -7.73 -4.23 10.69
CA LEU A 20 -6.42 -4.15 11.32
C LEU A 20 -6.07 -2.73 11.76
N ALA A 21 -6.48 -1.72 10.99
CA ALA A 21 -6.31 -0.31 11.36
C ALA A 21 -7.03 0.02 12.67
N VAL A 22 -8.26 -0.47 12.85
CA VAL A 22 -9.05 -0.25 14.06
C VAL A 22 -8.48 -1.00 15.25
N VAL A 23 -8.16 -2.29 15.11
CA VAL A 23 -7.55 -3.09 16.19
C VAL A 23 -6.23 -2.48 16.66
N ARG A 24 -5.37 -2.03 15.73
CA ARG A 24 -4.12 -1.34 16.06
C ARG A 24 -4.38 0.02 16.72
N GLY A 25 -5.42 0.74 16.29
CA GLY A 25 -5.85 1.99 16.89
C GLY A 25 -6.32 1.81 18.34
N ILE A 26 -7.09 0.76 18.63
CA ILE A 26 -7.55 0.42 19.98
C ILE A 26 -6.36 0.03 20.86
N ARG A 27 -5.49 -0.87 20.39
CA ARG A 27 -4.28 -1.26 21.12
C ARG A 27 -3.41 -0.04 21.47
N ARG A 28 -3.23 0.89 20.53
CA ARG A 28 -2.50 2.13 20.78
C ARG A 28 -3.21 3.02 21.80
N ALA A 29 -4.54 3.12 21.73
CA ALA A 29 -5.32 3.90 22.69
C ALA A 29 -5.16 3.37 24.12
N VAL A 30 -5.05 2.05 24.31
CA VAL A 30 -4.80 1.45 25.63
C VAL A 30 -3.37 1.73 26.11
N ILE A 31 -2.37 1.61 25.23
CA ILE A 31 -0.95 1.77 25.62
C ILE A 31 -0.56 3.24 25.83
N THR A 32 -1.01 4.13 24.94
CA THR A 32 -0.56 5.53 24.90
C THR A 32 -1.64 6.52 25.32
N GLU A 33 -2.81 6.04 25.76
CA GLU A 33 -3.99 6.85 26.17
C GLU A 33 -4.52 7.84 25.12
N ARG A 34 -4.07 7.73 23.86
CA ARG A 34 -4.44 8.63 22.75
C ARG A 34 -5.29 7.90 21.72
N ALA A 35 -6.58 8.10 21.79
CA ALA A 35 -7.55 7.49 20.87
C ALA A 35 -7.73 8.29 19.56
N VAL A 36 -7.95 7.57 18.45
CA VAL A 36 -8.49 8.13 17.21
C VAL A 36 -9.94 7.70 17.09
N ARG A 37 -10.83 8.61 16.70
CA ARG A 37 -12.23 8.27 16.43
C ARG A 37 -12.28 7.26 15.26
N VAL A 38 -12.97 6.14 15.47
CA VAL A 38 -13.03 5.05 14.47
C VAL A 38 -13.65 5.55 13.15
N LYS A 39 -14.71 6.36 13.22
CA LYS A 39 -15.35 6.93 12.03
C LYS A 39 -14.37 7.75 11.18
N SER A 40 -13.55 8.61 11.79
CA SER A 40 -12.56 9.39 11.04
C SER A 40 -11.44 8.52 10.48
N GLN A 41 -11.01 7.49 11.21
CA GLN A 41 -9.99 6.56 10.74
C GLN A 41 -10.44 5.81 9.47
N LEU A 42 -11.67 5.29 9.46
CA LEU A 42 -12.24 4.59 8.31
C LEU A 42 -12.47 5.52 7.11
N GLN A 43 -12.90 6.76 7.37
CA GLN A 43 -13.05 7.77 6.31
C GLN A 43 -11.71 8.13 5.67
N SER A 44 -10.65 8.31 6.47
CA SER A 44 -9.30 8.56 5.95
C SER A 44 -8.75 7.37 5.18
N HIS A 45 -8.99 6.15 5.66
CA HIS A 45 -8.60 4.92 4.95
C HIS A 45 -9.24 4.83 3.56
N LYS A 46 -10.55 5.06 3.48
CA LYS A 46 -11.29 5.09 2.21
C LYS A 46 -10.77 6.18 1.28
N ARG A 47 -10.59 7.40 1.79
CA ARG A 47 -10.09 8.55 1.01
C ARG A 47 -8.70 8.30 0.44
N PHE A 48 -7.81 7.73 1.24
CA PHE A 48 -6.47 7.35 0.77
C PHE A 48 -6.54 6.34 -0.37
N ALA A 49 -7.33 5.27 -0.22
CA ALA A 49 -7.48 4.24 -1.25
C ALA A 49 -8.04 4.82 -2.57
N THR A 50 -9.02 5.71 -2.51
CA THR A 50 -9.60 6.34 -3.71
C THR A 50 -8.63 7.32 -4.37
N ALA A 51 -7.90 8.13 -3.59
CA ALA A 51 -7.02 9.18 -4.11
C ALA A 51 -5.67 8.67 -4.62
N PHE A 52 -5.20 7.52 -4.12
CA PHE A 52 -3.87 6.99 -4.42
C PHE A 52 -3.61 6.83 -5.92
N HIS A 53 -4.62 6.36 -6.67
CA HIS A 53 -4.52 6.20 -8.12
C HIS A 53 -4.27 7.54 -8.85
N GLY A 54 -4.85 8.64 -8.34
CA GLY A 54 -4.61 9.98 -8.88
C GLY A 54 -3.18 10.45 -8.68
N TYR A 55 -2.56 10.13 -7.53
CA TYR A 55 -1.17 10.51 -7.25
C TYR A 55 -0.17 9.77 -8.15
N CYS A 56 -0.46 8.52 -8.54
CA CYS A 56 0.37 7.76 -9.48
C CYS A 56 0.57 8.45 -10.84
N GLY A 57 -0.36 9.32 -11.26
CA GLY A 57 -0.24 10.07 -12.52
C GLY A 57 0.72 11.27 -12.46
N VAL A 58 1.01 11.77 -11.26
CA VAL A 58 1.82 12.98 -11.03
C VAL A 58 3.29 12.62 -10.74
N VAL A 59 3.51 11.52 -10.02
CA VAL A 59 4.84 11.11 -9.55
C VAL A 59 5.63 10.30 -10.58
N ASP A 60 6.96 10.26 -10.43
CA ASP A 60 7.83 9.52 -11.34
C ASP A 60 7.93 8.03 -10.95
N ASN A 61 7.75 7.71 -9.66
CA ASN A 61 7.66 6.33 -9.18
C ASN A 61 6.68 6.25 -8.00
N ALA A 62 5.91 5.15 -7.89
CA ALA A 62 5.00 4.91 -6.78
C ALA A 62 5.15 3.47 -6.26
N ARG A 63 5.32 3.34 -4.94
CA ARG A 63 5.43 2.06 -4.23
C ARG A 63 4.34 2.00 -3.18
N LEU A 64 3.65 0.87 -3.12
CA LEU A 64 2.61 0.62 -2.14
C LEU A 64 2.97 -0.60 -1.32
N TYR A 65 2.91 -0.44 -0.01
CA TYR A 65 3.28 -1.47 0.95
C TYR A 65 2.05 -1.96 1.70
N SER A 66 1.88 -3.27 1.83
CA SER A 66 0.80 -3.86 2.63
C SER A 66 1.33 -4.43 3.94
N THR A 67 0.61 -4.15 5.03
CA THR A 67 0.91 -4.64 6.39
C THR A 67 -0.19 -5.59 6.91
N ASN A 68 -0.83 -6.32 6.00
CA ASN A 68 -1.97 -7.20 6.32
C ASN A 68 -1.58 -8.50 7.02
N SER A 69 -0.29 -8.80 7.14
CA SER A 69 0.24 -9.93 7.90
C SER A 69 0.14 -9.66 9.41
N MET A 70 -0.80 -10.33 10.08
CA MET A 70 -0.87 -10.45 11.53
C MET A 70 0.19 -11.46 12.01
N GLY A 71 1.46 -11.06 11.98
CA GLY A 71 2.56 -11.91 12.41
C GLY A 71 3.86 -11.63 11.66
N GLY A 72 4.70 -10.76 12.24
CA GLY A 72 6.10 -10.58 11.84
C GLY A 72 6.34 -9.74 10.58
N ARG A 73 7.08 -8.63 10.77
CA ARG A 73 8.15 -7.98 9.95
C ARG A 73 8.13 -8.01 8.40
N ARG A 74 7.10 -8.52 7.73
CA ARG A 74 7.02 -8.65 6.28
C ARG A 74 6.01 -7.64 5.76
N ILE A 75 6.56 -6.52 5.29
CA ILE A 75 5.84 -5.55 4.50
C ILE A 75 5.78 -6.11 3.07
N GLY A 76 4.58 -6.47 2.60
CA GLY A 76 4.39 -6.87 1.22
C GLY A 76 4.64 -5.67 0.31
N GLN A 77 5.55 -5.79 -0.65
CA GLN A 77 5.84 -4.72 -1.61
C GLN A 77 5.02 -4.92 -2.88
N GLN A 78 4.26 -3.89 -3.26
CA GLN A 78 3.62 -3.82 -4.56
C GLN A 78 4.12 -2.56 -5.27
N GLU A 79 4.87 -2.77 -6.36
CA GLU A 79 5.23 -1.66 -7.23
C GLU A 79 4.03 -1.28 -8.08
N VAL A 80 3.60 -0.02 -7.94
CA VAL A 80 2.49 0.52 -8.70
C VAL A 80 3.13 1.32 -9.83
N GLY A 81 3.39 0.63 -10.94
CA GLY A 81 4.14 1.16 -12.07
C GLY A 81 3.49 2.42 -12.65
N ALA A 82 3.97 3.59 -12.24
CA ALA A 82 3.62 4.87 -12.84
C ALA A 82 4.38 5.03 -14.16
N ARG A 83 3.88 4.45 -15.26
CA ARG A 83 4.37 4.78 -16.60
C ARG A 83 3.27 5.38 -17.46
N ARG A 84 3.42 6.69 -17.70
CA ARG A 84 2.89 7.38 -18.87
C ARG A 84 3.38 6.65 -20.12
N GLY A 85 2.48 5.99 -20.84
CA GLY A 85 2.71 5.36 -22.13
C GLY A 85 3.48 4.04 -22.08
N CYS A 86 2.76 2.93 -21.91
CA CYS A 86 2.96 1.67 -22.65
C CYS A 86 1.99 0.59 -22.13
N ARG A 87 1.35 -0.06 -23.09
CA ARG A 87 0.39 -1.18 -23.06
C ARG A 87 0.17 -1.90 -21.71
N SER A 88 -1.11 -1.96 -21.35
CA SER A 88 -1.79 -3.13 -20.76
C SER A 88 -0.85 -4.31 -20.44
N SER A 89 -0.20 -4.25 -19.28
CA SER A 89 0.42 -5.43 -18.68
C SER A 89 -0.60 -5.95 -17.68
N PRO A 90 -1.11 -7.19 -17.83
CA PRO A 90 -2.10 -7.74 -16.92
C PRO A 90 -1.53 -7.77 -15.50
N TRP A 91 -2.40 -7.45 -14.56
CA TRP A 91 -2.21 -7.57 -13.12
C TRP A 91 -1.49 -8.89 -12.77
N ARG A 92 -0.16 -8.85 -12.60
CA ARG A 92 0.62 -10.04 -12.24
C ARG A 92 0.64 -10.15 -10.73
N SER A 93 -0.36 -10.85 -10.19
CA SER A 93 -0.30 -11.39 -8.84
C SER A 93 0.86 -12.39 -8.78
N SER A 94 1.99 -11.99 -8.21
CA SER A 94 3.03 -12.93 -7.78
C SER A 94 2.55 -13.68 -6.54
N GLN A 95 1.55 -14.55 -6.72
CA GLN A 95 1.38 -15.74 -5.88
C GLN A 95 2.30 -16.82 -6.46
N THR A 96 3.60 -16.73 -6.18
CA THR A 96 4.48 -17.90 -6.30
C THR A 96 4.61 -18.50 -4.90
N GLY A 97 3.56 -19.20 -4.48
CA GLY A 97 3.61 -20.16 -3.39
C GLY A 97 3.40 -21.54 -3.99
N SER A 98 4.42 -22.09 -4.65
CA SER A 98 4.39 -23.48 -5.11
C SER A 98 4.52 -24.40 -3.87
N LEU A 99 3.40 -24.72 -3.24
CA LEU A 99 3.31 -25.95 -2.46
C LEU A 99 3.17 -27.11 -3.45
N ARG A 100 4.33 -27.63 -3.87
CA ARG A 100 4.42 -28.99 -4.41
C ARG A 100 4.14 -29.94 -3.24
N LEU A 101 2.95 -30.55 -3.24
CA LEU A 101 2.71 -31.78 -2.50
C LEU A 101 3.48 -32.90 -3.22
N PRO A 102 4.29 -33.71 -2.51
CA PRO A 102 4.81 -34.94 -3.09
C PRO A 102 3.67 -35.95 -3.24
N ALA A 103 3.53 -36.51 -4.45
CA ALA A 103 2.70 -37.67 -4.69
C ALA A 103 3.26 -38.86 -3.90
N ARG A 104 2.40 -39.52 -3.14
CA ARG A 104 2.59 -40.91 -2.72
C ARG A 104 1.25 -41.62 -2.76
#